data_AF-A0A6L7S1V7-F1
#
_entry.id   AF-A0A6L7S1V7-F1
#
_cell.length_a   1.000
_cell.length_b   1.000
_cell.length_c   1.000
_cell.angle_alpha   90.00
_cell.angle_beta   90.00
_cell.angle_gamma   90.00
#
_symmetry.space_group_name_H-M   'P 1'
#
loop_
_entity.id
_entity.type
_entity.pdbx_description
1 polymer ?
#
loop_
_entity_poly.entity_id
_entity_poly.type
_entity_poly.pdbx_seq_one_letter_code
_entity_poly.pdbx_strand_id
1 'polypeptide(L)'
;MRPVAKGQPPQAEYAQYRDALDDLAGQIGLFCSYCEQPIQHAPEVEHVQPKSLEPELERCWENLLLGCKSRNSTKSDKPVDLDRVAMPDSDNTFRGRVFLERGRIGRASGLTDTQVELMGGSEP
;
A
#
# COMPACT_ATOMS: atom_id res chain seq x y z
N MET A 1 5.43 4.75 -5.66
CA MET A 1 4.03 4.28 -5.60
C MET A 1 3.11 5.39 -6.11
N ARG A 2 1.91 5.06 -6.58
CA ARG A 2 0.95 6.12 -6.98
C ARG A 2 0.56 6.92 -5.73
N PRO A 3 0.46 8.26 -5.81
CA PRO A 3 -0.04 9.06 -4.70
C PRO A 3 -1.57 8.92 -4.65
N VAL A 4 -2.05 7.90 -3.93
CA VAL A 4 -3.49 7.68 -3.71
C VAL A 4 -3.83 7.96 -2.25
N ALA A 5 -4.95 8.64 -2.02
CA ALA A 5 -5.50 8.83 -0.70
C ALA A 5 -6.71 7.90 -0.57
N LYS A 6 -6.55 6.80 0.16
CA LYS A 6 -7.63 5.82 0.36
C LYS A 6 -8.80 6.39 1.16
N GLY A 7 -8.54 7.40 1.99
CA GLY A 7 -9.56 8.15 2.70
C GLY A 7 -10.26 7.34 3.80
N GLN A 8 -11.34 7.90 4.33
CA GLN A 8 -12.20 7.24 5.31
C GLN A 8 -13.07 6.17 4.62
N PRO A 9 -13.41 5.08 5.33
CA PRO A 9 -14.24 4.05 4.74
C PRO A 9 -15.65 4.62 4.45
N PRO A 10 -16.23 4.32 3.27
CA PRO A 10 -17.61 4.68 2.98
C PRO A 10 -18.62 4.03 3.95
N GLN A 11 -18.24 2.88 4.52
CA GLN A 11 -19.02 2.11 5.47
C GLN A 11 -18.40 2.22 6.87
N ALA A 12 -19.22 2.34 7.91
CA ALA A 12 -18.71 2.42 9.28
C ALA A 12 -18.07 1.08 9.73
N GLU A 13 -18.66 -0.04 9.31
CA GLU A 13 -18.17 -1.39 9.60
C GLU A 13 -18.47 -2.34 8.45
N TYR A 14 -17.56 -3.28 8.21
CA TYR A 14 -17.76 -4.40 7.28
C TYR A 14 -18.18 -5.65 8.05
N ALA A 15 -19.12 -6.43 7.49
CA ALA A 15 -19.48 -7.73 8.05
C ALA A 15 -18.34 -8.74 7.84
N GLN A 16 -17.73 -8.70 6.65
CA GLN A 16 -16.55 -9.48 6.28
C GLN A 16 -15.56 -8.57 5.57
N TYR A 17 -14.26 -8.79 5.77
CA TYR A 17 -13.21 -7.96 5.17
C TYR A 17 -13.31 -7.86 3.65
N ARG A 18 -13.76 -8.93 2.99
CA ARG A 18 -13.95 -8.98 1.53
C ARG A 18 -15.05 -8.05 1.02
N ASP A 19 -15.97 -7.61 1.89
CA ASP A 19 -17.03 -6.69 1.53
C ASP A 19 -16.49 -5.28 1.24
N ALA A 20 -15.25 -4.98 1.66
CA ALA A 20 -14.55 -3.73 1.37
C ALA A 20 -14.00 -3.65 -0.08
N LEU A 21 -14.14 -4.71 -0.89
CA LEU A 21 -13.50 -4.78 -2.21
C LEU A 21 -13.94 -3.66 -3.15
N ASP A 22 -15.24 -3.43 -3.27
CA ASP A 22 -15.79 -2.42 -4.17
C ASP A 22 -15.44 -1.00 -3.68
N ASP A 23 -15.46 -0.79 -2.37
CA ASP A 23 -15.07 0.48 -1.76
C ASP A 23 -13.58 0.78 -1.98
N LEU A 24 -12.70 -0.20 -1.79
CA LEU A 24 -11.27 -0.08 -2.09
C LEU A 24 -11.05 0.22 -3.58
N ALA A 25 -11.68 -0.54 -4.47
CA ALA A 25 -11.57 -0.31 -5.91
C ALA A 25 -12.09 1.09 -6.30
N GLY A 26 -13.16 1.57 -5.67
CA GLY A 26 -13.70 2.92 -5.89
C GLY A 26 -12.78 4.03 -5.41
N GLN A 27 -12.08 3.86 -4.28
CA GLN A 27 -11.21 4.89 -3.70
C GLN A 27 -9.81 4.93 -4.34
N ILE A 28 -9.16 3.78 -4.53
CA ILE A 28 -7.75 3.72 -4.98
C ILE A 28 -7.58 3.20 -6.42
N GLY A 29 -8.69 2.83 -7.06
CA GLY A 29 -8.71 2.22 -8.39
C GLY A 29 -8.30 0.75 -8.37
N LEU A 30 -8.53 0.05 -9.49
CA LEU A 30 -8.15 -1.36 -9.69
C LEU A 30 -6.64 -1.53 -9.94
N PHE A 31 -5.83 -1.20 -8.94
CA PHE A 31 -4.38 -1.34 -8.97
C PHE A 31 -3.93 -2.05 -7.69
N CYS A 32 -2.95 -2.92 -7.83
CA CYS A 32 -2.39 -3.63 -6.69
C CYS A 32 -1.54 -2.69 -5.84
N SER A 33 -1.81 -2.67 -4.55
CA SER A 33 -1.11 -1.88 -3.52
C SER A 33 0.37 -2.29 -3.35
N TYR A 34 0.76 -3.48 -3.82
CA TYR A 34 2.16 -3.92 -3.71
C TYR A 34 2.98 -3.62 -4.97
N CYS A 35 2.46 -3.99 -6.14
CA CYS A 35 3.23 -3.87 -7.39
C CYS A 35 2.84 -2.67 -8.25
N GLU A 36 1.82 -1.90 -7.84
CA GLU A 36 1.30 -0.73 -8.55
C GLU A 36 0.85 -1.02 -9.99
N GLN A 37 0.66 -2.30 -10.34
CA GLN A 37 0.15 -2.70 -11.65
C GLN A 37 -1.39 -2.71 -11.63
N PRO A 38 -2.05 -2.37 -12.76
CA PRO A 38 -3.48 -2.58 -12.91
C PRO A 38 -3.85 -4.04 -12.66
N ILE A 39 -4.91 -4.27 -11.91
CA ILE A 39 -5.47 -5.60 -11.68
C ILE A 39 -6.48 -5.88 -12.78
N GLN A 40 -6.11 -6.75 -13.72
CA GLN A 40 -6.98 -7.11 -14.84
C GLN A 40 -7.99 -8.21 -14.46
N HIS A 41 -7.63 -9.09 -13.53
CA HIS A 41 -8.45 -10.23 -13.13
C HIS A 41 -8.31 -10.50 -11.64
N ALA A 42 -9.43 -10.86 -11.00
CA ALA A 42 -9.50 -11.28 -9.59
C ALA A 42 -8.80 -10.31 -8.61
N PRO A 43 -9.30 -9.07 -8.45
CA PRO A 43 -8.91 -8.25 -7.31
C PRO A 43 -9.27 -8.97 -6.01
N GLU A 44 -8.40 -8.85 -5.02
CA GLU A 44 -8.59 -9.44 -3.70
C GLU A 44 -8.37 -8.37 -2.64
N VAL A 45 -9.14 -8.46 -1.56
CA VAL A 45 -8.88 -7.69 -0.35
C VAL A 45 -7.79 -8.40 0.44
N GLU A 46 -6.69 -7.70 0.69
CA GLU A 46 -5.54 -8.19 1.43
C GLU A 46 -5.37 -7.44 2.74
N HIS A 47 -4.80 -8.10 3.75
CA HIS A 47 -4.54 -7.45 5.04
C HIS A 47 -3.10 -6.94 5.10
N VAL A 48 -2.88 -5.74 5.65
CA VAL A 48 -1.55 -5.23 5.98
C VAL A 48 -0.94 -6.13 7.05
N GLN A 49 -1.55 -6.17 8.24
CA GLN A 49 -1.25 -7.13 9.28
C GLN A 49 -2.08 -8.40 9.12
N PRO A 50 -1.46 -9.59 9.14
CA PRO A 50 -2.19 -10.86 9.04
C PRO A 50 -3.23 -11.00 10.15
N LYS A 51 -4.46 -11.34 9.78
CA LYS A 51 -5.54 -11.63 10.74
C LYS A 51 -5.25 -12.79 11.71
N SER A 52 -4.30 -13.67 11.37
CA SER A 52 -3.83 -14.74 12.26
C SER A 52 -3.04 -14.20 13.45
N LEU A 53 -2.42 -13.01 13.29
CA LEU A 53 -1.65 -12.34 14.32
C LEU A 53 -2.47 -11.22 14.99
N GLU A 54 -3.23 -10.47 14.19
CA GLU A 54 -4.00 -9.29 14.62
C GLU A 54 -5.50 -9.46 14.22
N PRO A 55 -6.24 -10.39 14.86
CA PRO A 55 -7.63 -10.69 14.50
C PRO A 55 -8.59 -9.51 14.68
N GLU A 56 -8.32 -8.60 15.61
CA GLU A 56 -9.07 -7.36 15.81
C GLU A 56 -9.01 -6.43 14.60
N LEU A 57 -7.94 -6.51 13.80
CA LEU A 57 -7.73 -5.71 12.61
C LEU A 57 -8.31 -6.36 11.34
N GLU A 58 -8.92 -7.55 11.43
CA GLU A 58 -9.43 -8.28 10.25
C GLU A 58 -10.39 -7.42 9.42
N ARG A 59 -11.20 -6.56 10.05
CA ARG A 59 -12.22 -5.76 9.37
C ARG A 59 -11.93 -4.26 9.39
N CYS A 60 -10.80 -3.86 9.94
CA CYS A 60 -10.41 -2.46 10.05
C CYS A 60 -9.98 -1.93 8.68
N TRP A 61 -10.64 -0.88 8.20
CA TRP A 61 -10.38 -0.30 6.89
C TRP A 61 -8.90 0.03 6.68
N GLU A 62 -8.25 0.59 7.70
CA GLU A 62 -6.83 0.96 7.70
C GLU A 62 -5.91 -0.25 7.49
N ASN A 63 -6.36 -1.45 7.84
CA ASN A 63 -5.63 -2.70 7.67
C ASN A 63 -5.94 -3.42 6.35
N LEU A 64 -6.86 -2.92 5.52
CA LEU A 64 -7.28 -3.58 4.27
C LEU A 64 -6.70 -2.91 3.02
N LEU A 65 -6.20 -3.67 2.07
CA LEU A 65 -5.62 -3.20 0.82
C LEU A 65 -6.23 -3.92 -0.38
N LEU A 66 -6.10 -3.30 -1.56
CA LEU A 66 -6.39 -3.99 -2.81
C LEU A 66 -5.11 -4.68 -3.32
N GLY A 67 -5.17 -6.00 -3.48
CA GLY A 67 -4.05 -6.83 -3.93
C GLY A 67 -4.37 -7.61 -5.20
N CYS A 68 -3.34 -7.90 -5.99
CA CYS A 68 -3.43 -8.93 -7.03
C CYS A 68 -3.03 -10.29 -6.44
N LYS A 69 -3.64 -11.36 -6.98
CA LYS A 69 -3.43 -12.74 -6.53
C LYS A 69 -1.95 -13.15 -6.38
N SER A 70 -1.09 -12.72 -7.31
CA SER A 70 0.33 -13.12 -7.30
C SER A 70 1.13 -12.53 -6.15
N ARG A 71 0.81 -11.29 -5.75
CA ARG A 71 1.45 -10.66 -4.59
C ARG A 71 0.83 -11.15 -3.29
N ASN A 72 -0.49 -11.28 -3.29
CA ASN A 72 -1.24 -11.82 -2.15
C ASN A 72 -0.71 -13.20 -1.72
N SER A 73 -0.53 -14.12 -2.67
CA SER A 73 0.01 -15.46 -2.38
C SER A 73 1.45 -15.47 -1.87
N THR A 74 2.24 -14.44 -2.18
CA THR A 74 3.63 -14.32 -1.73
C THR A 74 3.73 -13.75 -0.32
N LYS A 75 2.79 -12.86 0.04
CA LYS A 75 2.71 -12.22 1.36
C LYS A 75 2.23 -13.20 2.42
N SER A 76 1.11 -13.90 2.18
CA SER A 76 0.55 -14.87 3.15
C SER A 76 0.39 -14.24 4.55
N ASP A 77 0.77 -14.98 5.58
CA ASP A 77 0.74 -14.66 7.00
C ASP A 77 1.99 -13.94 7.52
N LYS A 78 2.81 -13.38 6.63
CA LYS A 78 4.02 -12.65 7.04
C LYS A 78 3.64 -11.30 7.67
N PRO A 79 4.14 -11.00 8.88
CA PRO A 79 3.95 -9.69 9.49
C PRO A 79 4.65 -8.61 8.68
N VAL A 80 4.08 -7.40 8.71
CA VAL A 80 4.64 -6.23 8.03
C VAL A 80 5.19 -5.29 9.09
N ASP A 81 6.48 -4.96 9.00
CA ASP A 81 7.09 -3.92 9.83
C ASP A 81 6.80 -2.55 9.20
N LEU A 82 5.79 -1.86 9.72
CA LEU A 82 5.31 -0.58 9.20
C LEU A 82 6.33 0.56 9.36
N ASP A 83 7.29 0.44 10.28
CA ASP A 83 8.36 1.42 10.44
C ASP A 83 9.45 1.27 9.37
N ARG A 84 9.41 0.17 8.61
CA ARG A 84 10.43 -0.21 7.62
C ARG A 84 9.91 -0.38 6.21
N VAL A 85 8.60 -0.19 5.99
CA VAL A 85 8.01 -0.22 4.65
C VAL A 85 7.13 0.99 4.42
N ALA A 86 7.27 1.61 3.25
CA ALA A 86 6.32 2.62 2.81
C ALA A 86 5.09 1.94 2.20
N MET A 87 3.91 2.38 2.62
CA MET A 87 2.61 1.88 2.17
C MET A 87 2.05 2.79 1.08
N PRO A 88 1.49 2.25 -0.01
CA PRO A 88 1.05 3.06 -1.17
C PRO A 88 -0.12 4.00 -0.88
N ASP A 89 -0.98 3.63 0.08
CA ASP A 89 -2.23 4.29 0.43
C ASP A 89 -2.08 5.27 1.59
N SER A 90 -0.94 5.21 2.30
CA SER A 90 -0.61 6.06 3.44
C SER A 90 0.63 6.93 3.21
N ASP A 91 1.63 6.43 2.46
CA ASP A 91 2.91 7.07 2.26
C ASP A 91 3.11 7.62 0.84
N ASN A 92 3.17 8.95 0.76
CA ASN A 92 3.45 9.63 -0.49
C ASN A 92 4.96 9.67 -0.80
N THR A 93 5.51 8.53 -1.23
CA THR A 93 6.92 8.38 -1.63
C THR A 93 7.34 9.25 -2.82
N PHE A 94 6.40 9.84 -3.56
CA PHE A 94 6.72 10.82 -4.60
C PHE A 94 7.40 12.06 -4.03
N ARG A 95 7.08 12.45 -2.79
CA ARG A 95 7.65 13.64 -2.12
C ARG A 95 9.16 13.53 -1.88
N GLY A 96 9.69 12.31 -1.77
CA GLY A 96 11.12 12.09 -1.61
C GLY A 96 11.91 12.08 -2.93
N ARG A 97 11.27 12.36 -4.06
CA ARG A 97 11.87 12.35 -5.40
C ARG A 97 11.89 13.74 -6.01
N VAL A 98 12.95 14.05 -6.74
CA VAL A 98 13.05 15.25 -7.59
C VAL A 98 13.21 14.83 -9.05
N PHE A 99 12.42 15.45 -9.93
CA PHE A 99 12.46 15.17 -11.35
C PHE A 99 13.39 16.20 -12.00
N LEU A 100 14.53 15.71 -12.48
CA LEU A 100 15.58 16.50 -13.10
C LEU A 100 15.44 16.45 -14.62
N GLU A 101 16.20 17.32 -15.29
CA GLU A 101 16.25 17.35 -16.75
C GLU A 101 16.59 15.99 -17.37
N ARG A 102 16.05 15.78 -18.58
CA ARG A 102 16.22 14.55 -19.38
C ARG A 102 15.67 13.29 -18.68
N GLY A 103 14.64 13.44 -17.85
CA GLY A 103 13.93 12.32 -17.23
C GLY A 103 14.70 11.64 -16.08
N ARG A 104 15.75 12.28 -15.56
CA ARG A 104 16.48 11.77 -14.40
C ARG A 104 15.65 11.96 -13.13
N ILE A 105 15.67 10.98 -12.24
CA ILE A 105 15.01 11.04 -10.94
C ILE A 105 16.09 11.05 -9.86
N GLY A 106 16.14 12.14 -9.09
CA GLY A 106 17.01 12.29 -7.92
C GLY A 106 16.23 12.16 -6.62
N ARG A 107 16.94 12.30 -5.50
CA ARG A 107 16.37 12.35 -4.15
C ARG A 107 16.11 13.79 -3.74
N ALA A 108 14.99 14.02 -3.05
CA ALA A 108 14.71 15.32 -2.43
C ALA A 108 15.74 15.62 -1.34
N SER A 109 16.10 16.90 -1.21
CA SER A 109 16.96 17.37 -0.12
C SER A 109 16.19 17.39 1.21
N GLY A 110 16.88 17.15 2.33
CA GLY A 110 16.29 17.26 3.68
C GLY A 110 15.51 16.05 4.16
N LEU A 111 15.67 14.90 3.50
CA LEU A 111 15.14 13.62 3.98
C LEU A 111 15.97 13.10 5.17
N THR A 112 15.30 12.52 6.15
CA THR A 112 15.97 11.79 7.24
C THR A 112 16.44 10.41 6.77
N ASP A 113 17.38 9.80 7.50
CA ASP A 113 17.89 8.46 7.16
C ASP A 113 16.77 7.41 7.10
N THR A 114 15.80 7.49 8.02
CA THR A 114 14.61 6.62 8.01
C THR A 114 13.78 6.80 6.74
N GLN A 115 13.52 8.04 6.31
CA GLN A 115 12.76 8.31 5.09
C GLN A 115 13.49 7.80 3.83
N VAL A 116 14.82 7.77 3.88
CA VAL A 116 15.65 7.24 2.80
C VAL A 116 15.56 5.72 2.74
N GLU A 117 15.64 5.05 3.88
CA GLU A 117 15.51 3.58 3.98
C GLU A 117 14.14 3.12 3.47
N LEU A 118 13.06 3.80 3.91
CA LEU A 118 11.67 3.53 3.50
C LEU A 118 11.43 3.61 1.98
N MET A 119 12.23 4.38 1.25
CA MET A 119 12.08 4.55 -0.20
C MET A 119 12.86 3.51 -1.04
N GLY A 120 13.37 2.45 -0.41
CA GLY A 120 14.07 1.35 -1.08
C GLY A 120 15.51 1.70 -1.44
N GLY A 121 16.24 2.27 -0.49
CA GLY A 121 17.57 2.82 -0.72
C GLY A 121 18.55 1.90 -1.46
N SER A 122 19.17 2.43 -2.53
CA SER A 122 20.57 2.24 -2.98
C SER A 122 20.77 3.11 -4.25
N GLU A 123 21.88 3.81 -4.52
CA GLU A 123 23.28 3.73 -4.06
C GLU A 123 24.06 5.01 -4.54
N PRO A 124 25.39 5.20 -4.37
CA PRO A 124 26.49 4.21 -4.31
C PRO A 124 26.92 3.79 -2.91
#